data_AF-A0A7V1FVW7-F1
#
_entry.id   AF-A0A7V1FVW7-F1
#
_cell.length_a   1.000
_cell.length_b   1.000
_cell.length_c   1.000
_cell.angle_alpha   90.00
_cell.angle_beta   90.00
_cell.angle_gamma   90.00
#
_symmetry.space_group_name_H-M   'P 1'
#
loop_
_entity.id
_entity.type
_entity.pdbx_description
1 polymer ?
#
loop_
_entity_poly.entity_id
_entity_poly.type
_entity_poly.pdbx_seq_one_letter_code
_entity_poly.pdbx_strand_id
1 'polypeptide(L)'
;MTIDNKKPLKAKQIENENGYRHSPASIGYNSVLFDERLLVWFSCGAASAVAAKRVIEQYGNTHDIEVVYCDTLEYEHPDNIRFLSDVAGWIGRDIKIIKSRKYNDILCMAII
;
A
#
# COMPACT_ATOMS: atom_id res chain seq x y z
N MET A 1 -5.15 -41.83 -20.63
CA MET A 1 -4.77 -41.99 -19.21
C MET A 1 -3.65 -41.02 -18.94
N THR A 2 -3.68 -40.06 -18.03
CA THR A 2 -4.74 -39.38 -17.30
C THR A 2 -4.13 -38.01 -17.05
N ILE A 3 -4.83 -36.95 -17.44
CA ILE A 3 -4.46 -35.58 -17.12
C ILE A 3 -4.59 -35.47 -15.60
N ASP A 4 -3.47 -35.29 -14.91
CA ASP A 4 -3.45 -35.30 -13.45
C ASP A 4 -4.05 -33.98 -12.96
N ASN A 5 -5.37 -34.00 -12.78
CA ASN A 5 -6.19 -32.93 -12.25
C ASN A 5 -5.82 -32.69 -10.78
N LYS A 6 -4.79 -31.87 -10.52
CA LYS A 6 -4.60 -31.29 -9.18
C LYS A 6 -5.80 -30.41 -8.86
N LYS A 7 -6.70 -30.99 -8.07
CA LYS A 7 -7.90 -30.42 -7.45
C LYS A 7 -7.61 -29.01 -6.92
N PRO A 8 -8.49 -28.01 -7.18
CA PRO A 8 -8.29 -26.68 -6.61
C PRO A 8 -8.38 -26.79 -5.09
N LEU A 9 -7.33 -26.34 -4.40
CA LEU A 9 -7.34 -26.20 -2.96
C LEU A 9 -8.42 -25.18 -2.62
N LYS A 10 -9.51 -25.64 -1.97
CA LYS A 10 -10.58 -24.77 -1.48
C LYS A 10 -9.95 -23.76 -0.52
N ALA A 11 -9.98 -22.48 -0.91
CA ALA A 11 -9.72 -21.38 0.01
C ALA A 11 -10.73 -21.52 1.16
N LYS A 12 -10.23 -21.77 2.37
CA LYS A 12 -11.06 -21.65 3.57
C LYS A 12 -11.47 -20.18 3.65
N GLN A 13 -12.76 -19.92 3.50
CA GLN A 13 -13.36 -18.65 3.89
C GLN A 13 -13.08 -18.46 5.38
N ILE A 14 -12.14 -17.58 5.70
CA ILE A 14 -12.02 -17.03 7.05
C ILE A 14 -12.84 -15.76 7.00
N GLU A 15 -14.13 -15.90 7.34
CA GLU A 15 -14.99 -14.76 7.62
C GLU A 15 -14.55 -14.20 8.97
N ASN A 16 -13.93 -13.03 8.97
CA ASN A 16 -13.78 -12.21 10.16
C ASN A 16 -14.86 -11.13 10.16
N GLU A 17 -15.83 -11.34 11.04
CA GLU A 17 -17.08 -10.62 11.29
C GLU A 17 -16.94 -9.16 11.76
N ASN A 18 -15.75 -8.57 11.73
CA ASN A 18 -15.53 -7.18 12.12
C ASN A 18 -14.90 -6.40 10.96
N GLY A 19 -15.70 -5.56 10.32
CA GLY A 19 -15.42 -4.81 9.09
C GLY A 19 -14.33 -3.73 9.16
N TYR A 20 -13.16 -4.01 9.74
CA TYR A 20 -11.99 -3.14 9.66
C TYR A 20 -10.69 -3.96 9.70
N ARG A 21 -9.87 -3.83 8.64
CA ARG A 21 -8.64 -4.63 8.45
C ARG A 21 -7.42 -3.83 8.94
N HIS A 22 -6.65 -4.47 9.83
CA HIS A 22 -5.56 -3.94 10.62
C HIS A 22 -4.49 -3.15 9.84
N SER A 23 -4.06 -2.01 10.42
CA SER A 23 -2.78 -1.35 10.14
C SER A 23 -1.76 -1.75 11.22
N PRO A 24 -0.64 -2.42 10.90
CA PRO A 24 0.28 -2.94 11.89
C PRO A 24 1.67 -2.31 11.71
N ALA A 25 1.98 -1.25 12.45
CA ALA A 25 3.38 -0.98 12.80
C ALA A 25 3.86 -2.09 13.75
N SER A 26 4.26 -3.22 13.16
CA SER A 26 5.30 -4.15 13.63
C SER A 26 5.30 -4.55 15.11
N ILE A 27 4.13 -4.79 15.70
CA ILE A 27 4.01 -5.59 16.92
C ILE A 27 3.79 -7.04 16.50
N GLY A 28 4.91 -7.76 16.30
CA GLY A 28 5.08 -9.14 16.75
C GLY A 28 4.40 -10.33 16.05
N TYR A 29 3.54 -10.18 15.03
CA TYR A 29 2.72 -11.33 14.57
C TYR A 29 2.67 -11.51 13.04
N ASN A 30 2.92 -12.76 12.59
CA ASN A 30 2.62 -13.34 11.27
C ASN A 30 3.60 -13.14 10.10
N SER A 31 4.89 -13.43 10.26
CA SER A 31 5.79 -13.69 9.11
C SER A 31 5.43 -14.98 8.34
N VAL A 32 4.25 -15.55 8.57
CA VAL A 32 3.81 -16.86 8.05
C VAL A 32 2.52 -16.74 7.21
N LEU A 33 1.93 -15.54 7.10
CA LEU A 33 0.67 -15.34 6.35
C LEU A 33 0.84 -14.67 4.98
N PHE A 34 1.91 -13.91 4.77
CA PHE A 34 2.25 -13.30 3.50
C PHE A 34 3.67 -13.69 3.12
N ASP A 35 3.87 -13.97 1.84
CA ASP A 35 5.16 -14.46 1.35
C ASP A 35 6.23 -13.37 1.51
N GLU A 36 5.93 -12.13 1.10
CA GLU A 36 6.88 -11.00 1.13
C GLU A 36 6.14 -9.64 1.28
N ARG A 37 6.88 -8.60 1.70
CA ARG A 37 6.38 -7.21 1.78
C ARG A 37 6.56 -6.50 0.45
N LEU A 38 5.50 -5.88 -0.06
CA LEU A 38 5.49 -5.18 -1.34
C LEU A 38 5.16 -3.69 -1.15
N LEU A 39 6.10 -2.82 -1.54
CA LEU A 39 5.95 -1.37 -1.47
C LEU A 39 5.53 -0.80 -2.83
N VAL A 40 4.48 0.03 -2.83
CA VAL A 40 4.04 0.77 -4.02
C VAL A 40 4.29 2.26 -3.81
N TRP A 41 5.12 2.86 -4.65
CA TRP A 41 5.37 4.29 -4.60
C TRP A 41 4.27 5.05 -5.34
N PHE A 42 3.49 5.81 -4.59
CA PHE A 42 2.47 6.70 -5.11
C PHE A 42 2.98 8.14 -5.11
N SER A 43 2.88 8.79 -6.26
CA SER A 43 3.45 10.12 -6.49
C SER A 43 2.38 11.17 -6.80
N CYS A 44 1.14 10.95 -6.31
CA CYS A 44 -0.03 11.78 -6.65
C CYS A 44 -0.32 11.90 -8.17
N GLY A 45 0.08 10.90 -8.95
CA GLY A 45 -0.20 10.82 -10.40
C GLY A 45 -1.20 9.72 -10.74
N ALA A 46 -1.95 9.90 -11.83
CA ALA A 46 -2.93 8.91 -12.29
C ALA A 46 -2.29 7.53 -12.56
N ALA A 47 -1.11 7.49 -13.17
CA ALA A 47 -0.41 6.23 -13.47
C ALA A 47 -0.02 5.46 -12.19
N SER A 48 0.51 6.15 -11.18
CA SER A 48 0.89 5.52 -9.92
C SER A 48 -0.32 5.14 -9.06
N ALA A 49 -1.44 5.87 -9.14
CA ALA A 49 -2.72 5.46 -8.54
C ALA A 49 -3.24 4.14 -9.14
N VAL A 50 -3.24 4.04 -10.48
CA VAL A 50 -3.65 2.80 -11.18
C VAL A 50 -2.70 1.65 -10.84
N ALA A 51 -1.40 1.89 -10.77
CA ALA A 51 -0.44 0.86 -10.36
C ALA A 51 -0.76 0.32 -8.95
N ALA A 52 -1.03 1.19 -7.97
CA ALA A 52 -1.41 0.79 -6.62
C ALA A 52 -2.69 -0.05 -6.61
N LYS A 53 -3.72 0.37 -7.33
CA LYS A 53 -4.97 -0.38 -7.49
C LYS A 53 -4.71 -1.80 -8.01
N ARG A 54 -3.92 -1.91 -9.09
CA ARG A 54 -3.64 -3.20 -9.75
C ARG A 54 -2.82 -4.13 -8.86
N VAL A 55 -1.85 -3.59 -8.12
CA VAL A 55 -1.04 -4.39 -7.18
C VAL A 55 -1.92 -4.93 -6.05
N ILE A 56 -2.81 -4.11 -5.48
CA ILE A 56 -3.75 -4.55 -4.44
C ILE A 56 -4.67 -5.65 -4.94
N GLU A 57 -5.24 -5.49 -6.14
CA GLU A 57 -6.12 -6.49 -6.76
C GLU A 57 -5.41 -7.82 -7.05
N GLN A 58 -4.15 -7.77 -7.48
CA GLN A 58 -3.40 -8.97 -7.89
C GLN A 58 -2.73 -9.69 -6.70
N TYR A 59 -2.18 -8.94 -5.75
CA TYR A 59 -1.29 -9.47 -4.73
C TYR A 59 -1.81 -9.31 -3.30
N GLY A 60 -2.96 -8.67 -3.08
CA GLY A 60 -3.48 -8.36 -1.74
C GLY A 60 -3.82 -9.57 -0.87
N ASN A 61 -3.86 -10.77 -1.45
CA ASN A 61 -4.06 -12.04 -0.73
C ASN A 61 -2.74 -12.81 -0.45
N THR A 62 -1.63 -12.41 -1.08
CA THR A 62 -0.34 -13.13 -1.01
C THR A 62 0.80 -12.29 -0.44
N HIS A 63 0.69 -10.97 -0.52
CA HIS A 63 1.71 -10.03 -0.05
C HIS A 63 1.13 -9.04 0.95
N ASP A 64 1.98 -8.60 1.87
CA ASP A 64 1.71 -7.44 2.71
C ASP A 64 2.02 -6.18 1.90
N ILE A 65 0.98 -5.46 1.47
CA ILE A 65 1.09 -4.32 0.56
C ILE A 65 1.00 -3.01 1.33
N GLU A 66 1.97 -2.13 1.08
CA GLU A 66 2.00 -0.77 1.62
C GLU A 66 2.13 0.24 0.47
N VAL A 67 1.16 1.14 0.37
CA VAL A 67 1.20 2.26 -0.58
C VAL A 67 1.83 3.44 0.14
N VAL A 68 2.88 3.99 -0.44
CA VAL A 68 3.71 5.02 0.19
C VAL A 68 3.74 6.26 -0.69
N TYR A 69 3.47 7.41 -0.10
CA TYR A 69 3.64 8.72 -0.72
C TYR A 69 4.74 9.48 0.01
N CYS A 70 5.69 10.03 -0.74
CA CYS A 70 6.70 10.92 -0.19
C CYS A 70 6.18 12.35 -0.23
N ASP A 71 5.99 12.95 0.94
CA ASP A 71 5.69 14.36 1.07
C ASP A 71 6.92 15.17 0.61
N THR A 72 6.85 15.73 -0.59
CA THR A 72 7.89 16.65 -1.11
C THR A 72 7.61 18.11 -0.76
N LEU A 73 6.77 18.33 0.26
CA LEU A 73 6.66 19.56 1.05
C LEU A 73 5.91 20.63 0.27
N GLU A 74 6.13 21.90 0.60
CA GLU A 74 5.31 23.04 0.17
C GLU A 74 5.27 23.27 -1.36
N TYR A 75 6.10 22.56 -2.13
CA TYR A 75 6.24 22.75 -3.57
C TYR A 75 5.32 21.88 -4.43
N GLU A 76 4.52 21.01 -3.82
CA GLU A 76 3.51 20.26 -4.56
C GLU A 76 2.20 21.03 -4.76
N HIS A 77 1.42 20.58 -5.73
CA HIS A 77 0.12 21.17 -5.98
C HIS A 77 -0.80 20.92 -4.75
N PRO A 78 -1.47 21.96 -4.21
CA PRO A 78 -2.27 21.82 -2.98
C PRO A 78 -3.42 20.82 -3.11
N ASP A 79 -3.87 20.56 -4.34
CA ASP A 79 -4.87 19.52 -4.65
C ASP A 79 -4.40 18.09 -4.39
N ASN A 80 -3.08 17.85 -4.24
CA ASN A 80 -2.54 16.52 -3.98
C ASN A 80 -3.11 15.91 -2.71
N ILE A 81 -3.43 16.71 -1.69
CA ILE A 81 -4.05 16.24 -0.45
C ILE A 81 -5.45 15.66 -0.72
N ARG A 82 -6.27 16.36 -1.51
CA ARG A 82 -7.59 15.88 -1.93
C ARG A 82 -7.44 14.61 -2.77
N PHE A 83 -6.55 14.63 -3.77
CA PHE A 83 -6.34 13.49 -4.65
C PHE A 83 -5.83 12.25 -3.90
N LEU A 84 -4.95 12.42 -2.92
CA LEU A 84 -4.48 11.35 -2.04
C LEU A 84 -5.64 10.72 -1.27
N SER A 85 -6.51 11.53 -0.68
CA SER A 85 -7.71 11.05 0.02
C SER A 85 -8.65 10.27 -0.92
N ASP A 86 -8.90 10.81 -2.12
CA ASP A 86 -9.75 10.16 -3.11
C ASP A 86 -9.17 8.80 -3.56
N VAL A 87 -7.86 8.75 -3.81
CA VAL A 87 -7.17 7.51 -4.18
C VAL A 87 -7.19 6.50 -3.04
N ALA A 88 -6.93 6.91 -1.79
CA ALA A 88 -6.98 6.02 -0.62
C ALA A 88 -8.36 5.35 -0.48
N GLY A 89 -9.44 6.14 -0.62
CA GLY A 89 -10.80 5.62 -0.64
C GLY A 89 -11.07 4.70 -1.84
N TRP A 90 -10.61 5.07 -3.02
CA TRP A 90 -10.82 4.29 -4.25
C TRP A 90 -10.09 2.94 -4.25
N ILE A 91 -8.87 2.87 -3.72
CA ILE A 91 -8.09 1.62 -3.64
C ILE A 91 -8.44 0.80 -2.40
N GLY A 92 -9.12 1.39 -1.40
CA GLY A 92 -9.50 0.73 -0.15
C GLY A 92 -8.30 0.43 0.75
N ARG A 93 -7.26 1.27 0.72
CA ARG A 93 -6.05 1.16 1.54
C ARG A 93 -5.55 2.56 1.91
N ASP A 94 -5.07 2.70 3.14
CA ASP A 94 -4.40 3.92 3.59
C ASP A 94 -3.09 4.13 2.83
N ILE A 95 -2.80 5.38 2.52
CA ILE A 95 -1.54 5.80 1.89
C ILE A 95 -0.63 6.32 2.99
N LYS A 96 0.50 5.65 3.20
CA LYS A 96 1.48 6.06 4.19
C LYS A 96 2.28 7.24 3.68
N ILE A 97 2.22 8.33 4.43
CA ILE A 97 3.01 9.52 4.14
C ILE A 97 4.37 9.39 4.83
N ILE A 98 5.43 9.55 4.05
CA ILE A 98 6.81 9.63 4.55
C ILE A 98 7.40 11.00 4.23
N LYS A 99 8.23 11.50 5.14
CA LYS A 99 8.91 12.79 5.03
C LYS A 99 10.33 12.67 5.55
N SER A 100 11.26 13.43 4.95
CA SER A 100 12.62 13.51 5.46
C SER A 100 12.66 14.16 6.84
N ARG A 101 13.44 13.58 7.76
CA ARG A 101 13.74 14.21 9.07
C ARG A 101 14.86 15.25 8.99
N LYS A 102 15.67 15.21 7.92
CA LYS A 102 16.90 16.00 7.76
C LYS A 102 16.71 17.26 6.91
N TYR A 103 15.74 17.23 6.00
CA TYR A 103 15.49 18.28 5.02
C TYR A 103 14.08 18.85 5.23
N ASN A 104 13.97 20.18 5.33
CA ASN A 104 12.69 20.85 5.55
C ASN A 104 11.88 21.03 4.27
N ASP A 105 12.56 21.09 3.13
CA ASP A 105 12.00 21.26 1.80
C ASP A 105 13.00 20.75 0.73
N ILE A 106 12.65 20.82 -0.56
CA ILE A 106 13.49 20.34 -1.67
C ILE A 106 14.65 21.29 -2.03
N LEU A 107 14.64 22.53 -1.53
CA LEU A 107 15.64 23.56 -1.80
C LEU A 107 16.67 23.70 -0.66
N CYS A 108 16.38 23.15 0.52
CA CYS A 108 17.17 23.37 1.71
C CYS A 108 18.49 22.56 1.71
N MET A 109 19.59 23.21 2.08
CA MET A 109 20.81 22.51 2.52
C MET A 109 20.52 21.90 3.90
N ALA A 110 20.92 20.64 4.10
CA ALA A 110 20.60 19.85 5.29
C ALA A 110 20.60 20.66 6.61
N ILE A 111 19.58 20.48 7.44
CA ILE A 111 19.61 20.98 8.82
C ILE A 111 20.65 20.12 9.55
N ILE A 112 21.82 20.71 9.85
CA ILE A 112 22.89 20.10 10.65
C ILE A 112 22.80 20.64 12.06
#